data_AF-K1SLP0-F1
#
_entry.id   AF-K1SLP0-F1
#
_cell.length_a   1.000
_cell.length_b   1.000
_cell.length_c   1.000
_cell.angle_alpha   90.00
_cell.angle_beta   90.00
_cell.angle_gamma   90.00
#
_symmetry.space_group_name_H-M   'P 1'
#
loop_
_entity.id
_entity.type
_entity.pdbx_description
1 polymer ?
#
loop_
_entity_poly.entity_id
_entity_poly.type
_entity_poly.pdbx_seq_one_letter_code
_entity_poly.pdbx_strand_id
1 'polypeptide(L)'
;MSRVVITGVGVVSPIGNTKEEFWNSLMEGKHGFTLEQWFPGQSEELNVKASVKDFSADGLFDKKELRRTDIITQYAVYAADKAIKDAGS
;
A
#
# COMPACT_ATOMS: atom_id res chain seq x y z
N MET A 1 -3.35 -0.07 35.20
CA MET A 1 -2.95 -0.50 33.85
C MET A 1 -4.05 -0.08 32.89
N SER A 2 -3.72 0.69 31.84
CA SER A 2 -4.73 1.17 30.89
C SER A 2 -4.94 0.13 29.79
N ARG A 3 -6.21 -0.09 29.38
CA ARG A 3 -6.53 -0.96 28.24
C ARG A 3 -6.24 -0.20 26.95
N VAL A 4 -5.59 -0.87 26.01
CA VAL A 4 -5.30 -0.36 24.66
C VAL A 4 -6.07 -1.22 23.66
N VAL A 5 -6.67 -0.57 22.66
CA VAL A 5 -7.44 -1.22 21.58
C VAL A 5 -7.03 -0.64 20.23
N ILE A 6 -7.27 -1.40 19.16
CA ILE A 6 -7.09 -0.94 17.78
C ILE A 6 -8.43 -0.39 17.30
N THR A 7 -8.46 0.88 16.89
CA THR A 7 -9.69 1.56 16.46
C THR A 7 -9.76 1.83 14.97
N GLY A 8 -8.65 1.76 14.25
CA GLY A 8 -8.62 1.96 12.81
C GLY A 8 -7.42 1.28 12.15
N VAL A 9 -7.59 0.92 10.89
CA VAL A 9 -6.58 0.24 10.07
C VAL A 9 -6.49 0.91 8.70
N GLY A 10 -5.27 1.06 8.20
CA GLY A 10 -4.99 1.51 6.84
C GLY A 10 -3.95 0.59 6.21
N VAL A 11 -4.13 0.31 4.92
CA VAL A 11 -3.34 -0.70 4.21
C VAL A 11 -2.96 -0.19 2.83
N VAL A 12 -1.72 -0.46 2.43
CA VAL A 12 -1.24 -0.41 1.06
C VAL A 12 -0.56 -1.74 0.79
N SER A 13 -1.03 -2.49 -0.20
CA SER A 13 -0.50 -3.84 -0.45
C SER A 13 -0.67 -4.27 -1.91
N PRO A 14 0.10 -5.28 -2.37
CA PRO A 14 -0.06 -5.87 -3.70
C PRO A 14 -1.42 -6.54 -3.97
N ILE A 15 -2.23 -6.76 -2.94
CA ILE A 15 -3.55 -7.40 -3.05
C ILE A 15 -4.71 -6.46 -2.67
N GLY A 16 -4.41 -5.17 -2.46
CA GLY A 16 -5.41 -4.14 -2.22
C GLY A 16 -4.85 -2.92 -1.48
N ASN A 17 -5.36 -1.74 -1.85
CA ASN A 17 -4.97 -0.43 -1.30
C ASN A 17 -6.05 0.18 -0.38
N THR A 18 -7.10 -0.58 -0.08
CA THR A 18 -8.10 -0.24 0.94
C THR A 18 -8.28 -1.42 1.89
N LYS A 19 -8.86 -1.15 3.07
CA LYS A 19 -9.17 -2.18 4.07
C LYS A 19 -10.08 -3.27 3.49
N GLU A 20 -11.14 -2.86 2.78
CA GLU A 20 -12.13 -3.77 2.20
C GLU A 20 -11.52 -4.62 1.10
N GLU A 21 -10.78 -4.00 0.17
CA GLU A 21 -10.14 -4.70 -0.94
C GLU A 21 -9.10 -5.70 -0.42
N PHE A 22 -8.24 -5.26 0.49
CA PHE A 22 -7.22 -6.11 1.11
C PHE A 22 -7.86 -7.32 1.81
N TRP A 23 -8.89 -7.08 2.63
CA TRP A 23 -9.55 -8.14 3.38
C TRP A 23 -10.23 -9.15 2.48
N ASN A 24 -10.98 -8.69 1.48
CA ASN A 24 -11.66 -9.58 0.54
C ASN A 24 -10.65 -10.40 -0.26
N SER A 25 -9.58 -9.78 -0.77
CA SER A 25 -8.52 -10.48 -1.48
C SER A 25 -7.82 -11.53 -0.63
N LEU A 26 -7.57 -11.22 0.65
CA LEU A 26 -6.98 -12.15 1.60
C LEU A 26 -7.89 -13.36 1.84
N MET A 27 -9.20 -13.12 2.05
CA MET A 27 -10.19 -14.18 2.25
C MET A 27 -10.39 -15.07 1.02
N GLU A 28 -10.21 -14.51 -0.17
CA GLU A 28 -10.27 -15.25 -1.45
C GLU A 28 -8.96 -15.98 -1.80
N GLY A 29 -7.89 -15.80 -1.00
CA GLY A 29 -6.59 -16.41 -1.27
C GLY A 29 -5.87 -15.82 -2.49
N LYS A 30 -6.16 -14.58 -2.87
CA LYS A 30 -5.49 -13.89 -3.97
C LYS A 30 -4.02 -13.61 -3.62
N HIS A 31 -3.14 -13.68 -4.62
CA HIS A 31 -1.74 -13.31 -4.49
C HIS A 31 -1.39 -12.10 -5.35
N GLY A 32 -0.42 -11.29 -4.89
CA GLY A 32 0.05 -10.10 -5.61
C GLY A 32 1.24 -10.33 -6.53
N PHE A 33 1.78 -11.56 -6.60
CA PHE A 33 2.95 -11.86 -7.41
C PHE A 33 2.67 -11.75 -8.91
N THR A 34 3.55 -11.05 -9.61
CA THR A 34 3.61 -10.94 -11.07
C THR A 34 5.05 -11.12 -11.55
N LEU A 35 5.19 -11.48 -12.83
CA LEU A 35 6.47 -11.45 -13.52
C LEU A 35 6.71 -10.04 -14.06
N GLU A 36 7.57 -9.28 -13.39
CA GLU A 36 7.91 -7.89 -13.72
C GLU A 36 9.41 -7.66 -13.48
N GLN A 37 10.09 -7.07 -14.46
CA GLN A 37 11.48 -6.65 -14.28
C GLN A 37 11.55 -5.47 -13.31
N TRP A 38 12.45 -5.56 -12.33
CA TRP A 38 12.76 -4.46 -11.42
C TRP A 38 13.54 -3.36 -12.15
N PHE A 39 14.53 -3.75 -12.95
CA PHE A 39 15.33 -2.84 -13.76
C PHE A 39 15.60 -3.44 -15.14
N PRO A 40 15.84 -2.61 -16.18
CA PRO A 40 16.14 -3.09 -17.51
C PRO A 40 17.34 -4.05 -17.51
N GLY A 41 17.17 -5.25 -18.09
CA GLY A 41 18.23 -6.25 -18.20
C GLY A 41 18.30 -7.28 -17.06
N GLN A 42 17.34 -7.27 -16.13
CA GLN A 42 17.21 -8.34 -15.12
C GLN A 42 16.83 -9.69 -15.76
N SER A 43 17.42 -10.79 -15.28
CA SER A 43 17.12 -12.14 -15.74
C SER A 43 15.69 -12.56 -15.39
N GLU A 44 15.06 -13.34 -16.29
CA GLU A 44 13.68 -13.81 -16.09
C GLU A 44 13.48 -14.63 -14.81
N GLU A 45 14.53 -15.33 -14.37
CA GLU A 45 14.56 -16.11 -13.13
C GLU A 45 14.37 -15.24 -11.86
N LEU A 46 14.64 -13.93 -11.94
CA LEU A 46 14.52 -12.99 -10.83
C LEU A 46 13.34 -12.02 -10.97
N ASN A 47 12.44 -12.24 -11.94
CA ASN A 47 11.35 -11.31 -12.25
C ASN A 47 10.09 -11.52 -11.40
N VAL A 48 10.09 -12.41 -10.41
CA VAL A 48 8.93 -12.60 -9.53
C VAL A 48 8.88 -11.49 -8.48
N LYS A 49 7.86 -10.63 -8.53
CA LYS A 49 7.67 -9.51 -7.60
C LYS A 49 6.20 -9.32 -7.25
N ALA A 50 5.93 -8.86 -6.03
CA ALA A 50 4.62 -8.36 -5.64
C ALA A 50 4.66 -6.83 -5.55
N SER A 51 4.36 -6.15 -6.67
CA SER A 51 4.26 -4.68 -6.71
C SER A 51 2.89 -4.21 -6.25
N VAL A 52 2.86 -3.07 -5.57
CA VAL A 52 1.61 -2.36 -5.30
C VAL A 52 1.11 -1.79 -6.63
N LYS A 53 -0.10 -2.16 -7.01
CA LYS A 53 -0.73 -1.74 -8.28
C LYS A 53 -1.66 -0.58 -8.04
N ASP A 54 -1.83 0.27 -9.07
CA ASP A 54 -2.82 1.36 -9.10
C ASP A 54 -2.79 2.28 -7.87
N PHE A 55 -1.59 2.48 -7.30
CA PHE A 55 -1.42 3.39 -6.17
C PHE A 55 -1.42 4.84 -6.63
N SER A 56 -2.24 5.65 -5.96
CA SER A 56 -2.18 7.11 -6.06
C SER A 56 -2.26 7.74 -4.68
N ALA A 57 -1.34 8.66 -4.40
CA ALA A 57 -1.35 9.51 -3.22
C ALA A 57 -2.03 10.87 -3.50
N ASP A 58 -2.92 10.93 -4.49
CA ASP A 58 -3.57 12.18 -4.90
C ASP A 58 -4.29 12.86 -3.73
N GLY A 59 -4.01 14.15 -3.57
CA GLY A 59 -4.60 14.99 -2.53
C GLY A 59 -3.94 14.84 -1.14
N LEU A 60 -2.98 13.93 -0.95
CA LEU A 60 -2.21 13.83 0.31
C LEU A 60 -0.93 14.66 0.30
N PHE A 61 -0.39 14.92 -0.89
CA PHE A 61 0.84 15.68 -1.09
C PHE A 61 0.59 16.81 -2.07
N ASP A 62 1.28 17.93 -1.89
CA ASP A 62 1.41 18.90 -2.97
C ASP A 62 2.31 18.33 -4.10
N LYS A 63 2.27 18.93 -5.29
CA LYS A 63 3.07 18.46 -6.44
C LYS A 63 4.58 18.49 -6.19
N LYS A 64 5.07 19.35 -5.29
CA LYS A 64 6.49 19.52 -4.99
C LYS A 64 6.94 18.45 -3.99
N GLU A 65 6.13 18.14 -3.00
CA GLU A 65 6.32 17.09 -2.02
C GLU A 65 6.25 15.72 -2.67
N LEU A 66 5.25 15.47 -3.52
CA LEU A 66 5.11 14.19 -4.22
C LEU A 66 6.36 13.81 -5.03
N ARG A 67 7.05 14.81 -5.61
CA ARG A 67 8.31 14.62 -6.35
C ARG A 67 9.54 14.41 -5.47
N ARG A 68 9.50 14.83 -4.21
CA ARG A 68 10.63 14.78 -3.26
C ARG A 68 10.52 13.64 -2.27
N THR A 69 9.33 13.08 -2.11
CA THR A 69 9.03 11.98 -1.21
C THR A 69 9.21 10.65 -1.93
N ASP A 70 9.94 9.72 -1.33
CA ASP A 70 10.07 8.37 -1.86
C ASP A 70 8.74 7.61 -1.80
N ILE A 71 8.57 6.62 -2.66
CA ILE A 71 7.32 5.88 -2.80
C ILE A 71 6.90 5.15 -1.51
N ILE A 72 7.87 4.69 -0.69
CA ILE A 72 7.58 3.99 0.57
C ILE A 72 7.02 4.96 1.59
N THR A 73 7.59 6.16 1.69
CA THR A 73 7.03 7.23 2.52
C THR A 73 5.64 7.63 2.04
N GLN A 74 5.39 7.70 0.72
CA GLN A 74 4.04 7.95 0.20
C GLN A 74 3.05 6.85 0.63
N TYR A 75 3.44 5.58 0.55
CA TYR A 75 2.63 4.46 1.06
C TYR A 75 2.33 4.59 2.54
N ALA A 76 3.34 4.92 3.36
CA ALA A 76 3.19 5.05 4.80
C ALA A 76 2.21 6.17 5.17
N VAL A 77 2.34 7.34 4.55
CA VAL A 77 1.44 8.49 4.78
C VAL A 77 0.02 8.16 4.33
N TYR A 78 -0.14 7.54 3.16
CA TYR A 78 -1.45 7.11 2.68
C TYR A 78 -2.10 6.10 3.64
N ALA A 79 -1.37 5.07 4.07
CA ALA A 79 -1.88 4.09 5.02
C ALA A 79 -2.26 4.74 6.37
N ALA A 80 -1.44 5.66 6.87
CA ALA A 80 -1.73 6.39 8.11
C ALA A 80 -2.99 7.25 7.99
N ASP A 81 -3.16 8.00 6.90
CA ASP A 81 -4.37 8.77 6.62
C ASP A 81 -5.63 7.89 6.59
N LYS A 82 -5.55 6.72 5.94
CA LYS A 82 -6.65 5.75 5.94
C LYS A 82 -6.96 5.21 7.33
N ALA A 83 -5.93 4.90 8.13
CA ALA A 83 -6.10 4.39 9.48
C ALA A 83 -6.78 5.41 10.42
N ILE A 84 -6.39 6.69 10.32
CA ILE A 84 -6.99 7.78 11.10
C ILE A 84 -8.47 7.96 10.72
N LYS A 85 -8.77 7.99 9.42
CA LYS A 85 -10.15 8.09 8.92
C LYS A 85 -11.01 6.89 9.31
N ASP A 86 -10.45 5.68 9.27
CA ASP A 86 -11.13 4.46 9.71
C ASP A 86 -11.44 4.47 11.22
N ALA A 87 -10.55 5.08 12.02
CA ALA A 87 -10.79 5.31 13.44
C ALA A 87 -11.85 6.39 13.73
N GLY A 88 -12.37 7.07 12.72
CA GLY A 88 -13.37 8.14 12.85
C GLY A 88 -12.79 9.46 13.38
N SER A 89 -11.50 9.71 13.16
CA SER A 89 -10.78 10.93 13.57
C SER A 89 -10.31 11.77 12.39
#